data_AF-A0A2V1D2Z8-F1
#
_entry.id   AF-A0A2V1D2Z8-F1
#
_cell.length_a   1.000
_cell.length_b   1.000
_cell.length_c   1.000
_cell.angle_alpha   90.00
_cell.angle_beta   90.00
_cell.angle_gamma   90.00
#
_symmetry.space_group_name_H-M   'P 1'
#
loop_
_entity.id
_entity.type
_entity.pdbx_description
1 polymer ?
#
loop_
_entity_poly.entity_id
_entity_poly.type
_entity_poly.pdbx_seq_one_letter_code
_entity_poly.pdbx_strand_id
1 'polypeptide(L)'
;MSYNQIIKKKMLGAINKGGKQIVLSAATETSHWTRPEVAAEAIKPTFEQAVQEYTGPLPNDTTEICARENDHTSKADSRDHISGVCFDSKGGGTTVHFPVKKTHQSYHTSQQASVQQSSSASPQWVWDANAKRYRYWNGREWIWQ
;
A
#
# COMPACT_ATOMS: atom_id res chain seq x y z
N MET A 1 19.34 7.42 17.62
CA MET A 1 17.89 7.37 17.29
C MET A 1 17.76 6.82 15.88
N SER A 2 16.97 5.77 15.67
CA SER A 2 16.81 5.16 14.34
C SER A 2 16.01 6.12 13.44
N TYR A 3 16.60 6.53 12.31
CA TYR A 3 16.05 7.52 11.38
C TYR A 3 14.72 7.09 10.71
N ASN A 4 14.37 5.81 10.79
CA ASN A 4 13.22 5.24 10.08
C ASN A 4 12.11 4.71 11.00
N GLN A 5 12.38 4.56 12.31
CA GLN A 5 11.47 3.94 13.29
C GLN A 5 10.96 2.54 12.91
N ILE A 6 11.51 1.89 11.88
CA ILE A 6 11.15 0.54 11.43
C ILE A 6 11.96 -0.47 12.25
N ILE A 7 11.24 -1.37 12.92
CA ILE A 7 11.81 -2.43 13.78
C ILE A 7 11.80 -3.76 13.03
N LYS A 8 10.71 -4.09 12.33
CA LYS A 8 10.59 -5.28 11.48
C LYS A 8 9.95 -4.95 10.14
N LYS A 9 10.32 -5.72 9.13
CA LYS A 9 9.83 -5.59 7.75
C LYS A 9 9.72 -6.95 7.07
N LYS A 10 8.81 -7.04 6.11
CA LYS A 10 8.59 -8.19 5.25
C LYS A 10 9.06 -7.86 3.83
N MET A 11 9.86 -8.73 3.22
CA MET A 11 10.23 -8.61 1.81
C MET A 11 9.02 -8.89 0.92
N LEU A 12 8.73 -7.98 -0.01
CA LEU A 12 7.63 -8.08 -0.96
C LEU A 12 8.10 -8.53 -2.34
N GLY A 13 9.37 -8.29 -2.69
CA GLY A 13 9.95 -8.71 -3.96
C GLY A 13 11.08 -7.80 -4.38
N ALA A 14 11.35 -7.74 -5.69
CA ALA A 14 12.32 -6.83 -6.27
C ALA A 14 11.84 -6.34 -7.63
N ILE A 15 12.22 -5.12 -7.98
CA ILE A 15 11.95 -4.49 -9.28
C ILE A 15 13.26 -4.07 -9.95
N ASN A 16 13.21 -3.87 -11.25
CA ASN A 16 14.30 -3.25 -12.00
C ASN A 16 13.92 -1.80 -12.32
N LYS A 17 14.68 -0.84 -11.81
CA LYS A 17 14.48 0.60 -12.06
C LYS A 17 15.81 1.28 -12.31
N GLY A 18 15.92 2.00 -13.43
CA GLY A 18 17.15 2.69 -13.81
C GLY A 18 18.35 1.74 -13.98
N GLY A 19 18.13 0.51 -14.48
CA GLY A 19 19.17 -0.50 -14.65
C GLY A 19 19.69 -1.14 -13.36
N LYS A 20 19.07 -0.82 -12.21
CA LYS A 20 19.41 -1.42 -10.91
C LYS A 20 18.24 -2.26 -10.41
N GLN A 21 18.57 -3.39 -9.78
CA GLN A 21 17.60 -4.17 -9.02
C GLN A 21 17.41 -3.52 -7.64
N ILE A 22 16.17 -3.24 -7.28
CA ILE A 22 15.78 -2.63 -6.00
C ILE A 22 14.85 -3.59 -5.28
N VAL A 23 15.17 -3.92 -4.03
CA VAL A 23 14.30 -4.74 -3.18
C VAL A 23 13.13 -3.90 -2.67
N LEU A 24 11.92 -4.46 -2.74
CA LEU A 24 10.74 -3.88 -2.12
C LEU A 24 10.43 -4.63 -0.82
N SER A 25 10.15 -3.87 0.23
CA SER A 25 9.69 -4.40 1.52
C SER A 25 8.58 -3.54 2.10
N ALA A 26 7.90 -4.04 3.12
CA ALA A 26 6.94 -3.27 3.90
C ALA A 26 7.20 -3.47 5.40
N ALA A 27 7.11 -2.38 6.15
CA ALA A 27 7.24 -2.42 7.60
C ALA A 27 6.08 -3.20 8.22
N THR A 28 6.42 -4.18 9.06
CA THR A 28 5.47 -4.95 9.87
C THR A 28 5.49 -4.49 11.32
N GLU A 29 6.53 -3.78 11.74
CA GLU A 29 6.64 -3.20 13.08
C GLU A 29 7.44 -1.90 13.02
N THR A 30 6.89 -0.86 13.64
CA THR A 30 7.59 0.38 13.92
C THR A 30 7.54 0.67 15.42
N SER A 31 8.22 1.72 15.88
CA SER A 31 8.10 2.16 17.28
C SER A 31 6.69 2.55 17.71
N HIS A 32 5.75 2.76 16.77
CA HIS A 32 4.40 3.26 17.05
C HIS A 32 3.29 2.24 16.76
N TRP A 33 3.53 1.25 15.91
CA TRP A 33 2.50 0.30 15.49
C TRP A 33 3.08 -1.02 14.99
N THR A 34 2.25 -2.05 15.04
CA THR A 34 2.48 -3.38 14.46
C THR A 34 1.43 -3.66 13.38
N ARG A 35 1.82 -4.37 12.33
CA ARG A 35 0.98 -4.78 11.20
C ARG A 35 1.18 -6.26 10.90
N PRO A 36 0.11 -7.05 10.77
CA PRO A 36 0.21 -8.44 10.34
C PRO A 36 0.86 -8.56 8.96
N GLU A 37 1.64 -9.62 8.74
CA GLU A 37 2.31 -9.86 7.47
C GLU A 37 1.37 -9.91 6.26
N VAL A 38 0.14 -10.43 6.44
CA VAL A 38 -0.88 -10.47 5.39
C VAL A 38 -1.26 -9.06 4.93
N ALA A 39 -1.35 -8.12 5.87
CA ALA A 39 -1.63 -6.72 5.55
C ALA A 39 -0.41 -6.01 4.93
N ALA A 40 0.82 -6.43 5.26
CA ALA A 40 2.03 -5.95 4.59
C ALA A 40 2.09 -6.44 3.12
N GLU A 41 1.74 -7.70 2.88
CA GLU A 41 1.69 -8.30 1.54
C GLU A 41 0.62 -7.64 0.65
N ALA A 42 -0.54 -7.31 1.21
CA ALA A 42 -1.65 -6.71 0.47
C ALA A 42 -1.32 -5.35 -0.17
N ILE A 43 -0.26 -4.67 0.30
CA ILE A 43 0.17 -3.37 -0.23
C ILE A 43 1.04 -3.51 -1.47
N LYS A 44 1.64 -4.69 -1.68
CA LYS A 44 2.62 -4.95 -2.73
C LYS A 44 2.18 -4.44 -4.11
N PRO A 45 0.97 -4.74 -4.64
CA PRO A 45 0.63 -4.34 -6.01
C PRO A 45 0.62 -2.82 -6.19
N THR A 46 -0.02 -2.09 -5.27
CA THR A 46 -0.10 -0.63 -5.31
C THR A 46 1.27 0.01 -5.09
N PHE A 47 2.06 -0.54 -4.17
CA PHE A 47 3.39 -0.01 -3.88
C PHE A 47 4.38 -0.25 -5.01
N GLU A 48 4.40 -1.45 -5.59
CA GLU A 48 5.23 -1.78 -6.74
C GLU A 48 4.92 -0.84 -7.92
N GLN A 49 3.62 -0.63 -8.22
CA GLN A 49 3.20 0.31 -9.25
C GLN A 49 3.64 1.75 -8.93
N ALA A 50 3.41 2.23 -7.70
CA ALA A 50 3.79 3.59 -7.30
C ALA A 50 5.30 3.83 -7.41
N VAL A 51 6.12 2.84 -7.01
CA VAL A 51 7.57 2.91 -7.16
C VAL A 51 7.97 2.86 -8.63
N GLN A 52 7.33 2.02 -9.45
CA GLN A 52 7.64 1.91 -10.88
C GLN A 52 7.34 3.22 -11.62
N GLU A 53 6.17 3.82 -11.36
CA GLU A 53 5.70 5.07 -11.98
C GLU A 53 6.38 6.33 -11.42
N TYR A 54 7.04 6.25 -10.27
CA TYR A 54 7.74 7.39 -9.69
C TYR A 54 8.84 7.91 -10.63
N THR A 55 8.71 9.17 -11.07
CA THR A 55 9.66 9.82 -11.97
C THR A 55 10.70 10.68 -11.25
N GLY A 56 10.54 10.87 -9.94
CA GLY A 56 11.50 11.63 -9.14
C GLY A 56 12.82 10.87 -8.95
N PRO A 57 13.88 11.58 -8.54
CA PRO A 57 15.15 10.95 -8.23
C PRO A 57 15.01 10.09 -6.96
N LEU A 58 15.46 8.84 -7.03
CA LEU A 58 15.74 8.06 -5.83
C LEU A 58 17.07 8.53 -5.22
N PRO A 59 17.22 8.51 -3.89
CA PRO A 59 18.51 8.72 -3.25
C PRO A 59 19.59 7.82 -3.85
N ASN A 60 20.81 8.35 -3.96
CA ASN A 60 21.93 7.60 -4.50
C ASN A 60 22.14 6.29 -3.72
N ASP A 61 22.45 5.23 -4.46
CA ASP A 61 22.74 3.91 -3.87
C ASP A 61 21.56 3.25 -3.15
N THR A 62 20.32 3.65 -3.46
CA THR A 62 19.12 2.94 -2.96
C THR A 62 19.16 1.48 -3.41
N THR A 63 19.24 0.57 -2.44
CA THR A 63 19.22 -0.89 -2.64
C THR A 63 17.87 -1.51 -2.25
N GLU A 64 17.13 -0.84 -1.35
CA GLU A 64 15.82 -1.27 -0.88
C GLU A 64 14.89 -0.08 -0.67
N ILE A 65 13.61 -0.26 -0.96
CA ILE A 65 12.56 0.70 -0.62
C ILE A 65 11.53 -0.02 0.26
N CYS A 66 11.41 0.45 1.51
CA CYS A 66 10.48 -0.10 2.49
C CYS A 66 9.25 0.78 2.63
N ALA A 67 8.06 0.28 2.28
CA ALA A 67 6.80 0.96 2.56
C ALA A 67 6.58 1.05 4.08
N ARG A 68 6.61 2.28 4.62
CA ARG A 68 6.38 2.53 6.04
C ARG A 68 4.88 2.72 6.28
N GLU A 69 4.26 3.62 5.55
CA GLU A 69 2.83 3.94 5.71
C GLU A 69 2.06 3.51 4.46
N ASN A 70 0.78 3.19 4.64
CA ASN A 70 -0.12 2.92 3.50
C ASN A 70 -0.45 4.23 2.78
N ASP A 71 -1.27 4.14 1.72
CA ASP A 71 -1.80 5.32 1.05
C ASP A 71 -2.45 6.28 2.05
N HIS A 72 -1.94 7.51 2.09
CA HIS A 72 -2.49 8.60 2.88
C HIS A 72 -2.25 9.94 2.19
N THR A 73 -3.05 10.92 2.59
CA THR A 73 -2.77 12.33 2.34
C THR A 73 -2.13 12.94 3.59
N SER A 74 -1.31 13.96 3.42
CA SER A 74 -0.80 14.76 4.54
C SER A 74 -1.17 16.23 4.35
N LYS A 75 -1.08 17.03 5.42
CA LYS A 75 -1.30 18.48 5.32
C LYS A 75 -0.30 19.18 4.40
N ALA A 76 0.86 18.56 4.17
CA ALA A 76 1.95 19.08 3.33
C ALA A 76 1.92 18.54 1.89
N ASP A 77 1.38 17.33 1.69
CA ASP A 77 1.15 16.73 0.37
C ASP A 77 -0.28 16.20 0.30
N SER A 78 -1.13 16.94 -0.41
CA SER A 78 -2.54 16.59 -0.61
C SER A 78 -2.74 15.46 -1.62
N ARG A 79 -1.67 14.96 -2.25
CA ARG A 79 -1.73 13.78 -3.12
C ARG A 79 -1.73 12.52 -2.26
N ASP A 80 -2.55 11.57 -2.66
CA ASP A 80 -2.49 10.19 -2.18
C ASP A 80 -1.09 9.63 -2.49
N HIS A 81 -0.40 9.15 -1.46
CA HIS A 81 0.96 8.63 -1.58
C HIS A 81 1.27 7.56 -0.55
N ILE A 82 2.22 6.70 -0.90
CA ILE A 82 2.85 5.76 0.01
C ILE A 82 4.16 6.39 0.49
N SER A 83 4.31 6.56 1.80
CA SER A 83 5.59 6.96 2.39
C SER A 83 6.50 5.75 2.52
N GLY A 84 7.59 5.74 1.75
CA GLY A 84 8.62 4.73 1.81
C GLY A 84 9.93 5.25 2.42
N VAL A 85 10.77 4.35 2.91
CA VAL A 85 12.16 4.62 3.29
C VAL A 85 13.06 3.95 2.27
N CYS A 86 13.85 4.74 1.54
CA CYS A 86 14.89 4.27 0.65
C CYS A 86 16.16 4.01 1.46
N PHE A 87 16.56 2.75 1.54
CA PHE A 87 17.78 2.30 2.21
C PHE A 87 18.94 2.22 1.22
N ASP A 88 20.07 2.81 1.62
CA ASP A 88 21.34 2.66 0.92
C ASP A 88 22.07 1.37 1.33
N SER A 89 23.18 1.05 0.65
CA SER A 89 24.00 -0.15 0.97
C SER A 89 24.63 -0.13 2.37
N LYS A 90 24.67 1.03 3.04
CA LYS A 90 25.24 1.22 4.38
C LYS A 90 24.15 1.19 5.46
N GLY A 91 22.88 0.98 5.09
CA GLY A 91 21.74 0.99 5.99
C GLY A 91 21.24 2.39 6.35
N GLY A 92 21.76 3.45 5.72
CA GLY A 92 21.21 4.80 5.79
C GLY A 92 19.85 4.87 5.12
N GLY A 93 18.89 5.59 5.70
CA GLY A 93 17.50 5.63 5.24
C GLY A 93 17.01 7.05 4.97
N THR A 94 16.44 7.28 3.77
CA THR A 94 15.81 8.55 3.41
C THR A 94 14.32 8.33 3.10
N THR A 95 13.43 9.14 3.69
CA THR A 95 12.00 9.07 3.37
C THR A 95 11.72 9.65 1.99
N VAL A 96 10.95 8.92 1.19
CA VAL A 96 10.46 9.32 -0.13
C VAL A 96 8.96 9.07 -0.19
N HIS A 97 8.21 10.04 -0.71
CA HIS A 97 6.78 9.92 -0.94
C HIS A 97 6.54 9.46 -2.38
N PHE A 98 5.93 8.29 -2.54
CA PHE A 98 5.60 7.70 -3.83
C PHE A 98 4.13 8.02 -4.15
N PRO A 99 3.85 8.91 -5.12
CA PRO A 99 2.48 9.25 -5.47
C PRO A 99 1.72 8.02 -5.94
N VAL A 100 0.52 7.82 -5.42
CA VAL A 100 -0.43 6.84 -5.92
C VAL A 100 -1.42 7.61 -6.79
N LYS A 101 -1.50 7.28 -8.07
CA LYS A 101 -2.62 7.77 -8.87
C LYS A 101 -3.86 7.08 -8.32
N LYS A 102 -4.84 7.85 -7.83
CA LYS A 102 -6.21 7.35 -7.80
C LYS A 102 -6.55 6.98 -9.23
N THR A 103 -6.52 5.70 -9.55
CA THR A 103 -7.40 5.21 -10.59
C THR A 103 -8.78 5.51 -10.06
N HIS A 104 -9.36 6.65 -10.46
CA HIS A 104 -10.79 6.71 -10.61
C HIS A 104 -11.09 5.56 -11.58
N GLN A 105 -11.42 4.38 -11.04
CA GLN A 105 -12.44 3.58 -11.69
C GLN A 105 -13.70 4.45 -11.63
N SER A 106 -13.78 5.41 -12.54
CA SER A 106 -15.03 5.78 -13.16
C SER A 106 -15.59 4.45 -13.67
N TYR A 107 -16.44 3.84 -12.85
CA TYR A 107 -17.48 2.96 -13.34
C TYR A 107 -18.30 3.81 -14.31
N HIS A 108 -17.83 3.92 -15.55
CA HIS A 108 -18.66 4.25 -16.69
C HIS A 108 -19.63 3.08 -16.79
N THR A 109 -20.81 3.26 -16.21
CA THR A 109 -22.00 2.47 -16.53
C THR A 109 -22.31 2.69 -18.00
N SER A 110 -21.68 1.92 -18.87
CA SER A 110 -22.22 1.61 -20.18
C SER A 110 -23.41 0.69 -19.93
N GLN A 111 -24.62 1.21 -20.16
CA GLN A 111 -25.77 0.35 -20.36
C GLN A 111 -25.46 -0.62 -21.50
N GLN A 112 -25.36 -1.91 -21.19
CA GLN A 112 -25.92 -2.98 -22.02
C GLN A 112 -25.89 -4.29 -21.24
N ALA A 113 -27.07 -4.92 -21.24
CA ALA A 113 -27.41 -6.10 -20.48
C ALA A 113 -26.55 -7.32 -20.85
N SER A 114 -25.98 -7.99 -19.84
CA SER A 114 -26.04 -9.45 -19.68
C SER A 114 -25.35 -9.87 -18.38
N VAL A 115 -25.81 -11.00 -17.87
CA VAL A 115 -25.68 -11.50 -16.51
C VAL A 115 -24.30 -12.16 -16.26
N GLN A 116 -23.87 -12.16 -14.97
CA GLN A 116 -23.03 -13.13 -14.23
C GLN A 116 -21.51 -12.88 -13.95
N GLN A 117 -21.23 -12.60 -12.65
CA GLN A 117 -20.25 -13.20 -11.70
C GLN A 117 -18.74 -13.36 -12.08
N SER A 118 -17.72 -13.20 -11.23
CA SER A 118 -17.45 -12.66 -9.87
C SER A 118 -16.00 -13.04 -9.47
N SER A 119 -15.22 -12.17 -8.82
CA SER A 119 -14.29 -12.56 -7.71
C SER A 119 -13.69 -11.35 -6.97
N SER A 120 -14.14 -11.20 -5.72
CA SER A 120 -13.87 -10.24 -4.62
C SER A 120 -12.42 -10.26 -4.09
N ALA A 121 -11.68 -9.20 -3.76
CA ALA A 121 -11.93 -7.84 -3.23
C ALA A 121 -12.36 -7.76 -1.75
N SER A 122 -11.58 -6.99 -0.98
CA SER A 122 -11.57 -6.74 0.48
C SER A 122 -12.91 -6.34 1.12
N PRO A 123 -13.08 -6.52 2.45
CA PRO A 123 -14.38 -6.44 3.09
C PRO A 123 -14.97 -5.04 3.19
N GLN A 124 -16.20 -4.88 2.69
CA GLN A 124 -16.97 -3.65 2.77
C GLN A 124 -17.88 -3.62 4.01
N TRP A 125 -17.97 -2.44 4.61
CA TRP A 125 -18.98 -2.11 5.61
C TRP A 125 -20.30 -1.77 4.91
N VAL A 126 -21.41 -2.31 5.39
CA VAL A 126 -22.75 -2.01 4.86
C VAL A 126 -23.58 -1.34 5.94
N TRP A 127 -24.32 -0.31 5.53
CA TRP A 127 -25.24 0.47 6.36
C TRP A 127 -26.67 0.22 5.88
N ASP A 128 -27.64 0.11 6.79
CA ASP A 128 -29.06 0.03 6.43
C ASP A 128 -29.74 1.42 6.41
N ALA A 129 -30.99 1.48 5.93
CA ALA A 129 -31.80 2.70 5.83
C ALA A 129 -32.12 3.36 7.19
N ASN A 130 -31.76 2.71 8.30
CA ASN A 130 -31.91 3.20 9.67
C ASN A 130 -30.54 3.49 10.34
N ALA A 131 -29.45 3.56 9.56
CA ALA A 131 -28.09 3.88 9.99
C ALA A 131 -27.45 2.88 10.99
N LYS A 132 -27.87 1.61 11.03
CA LYS A 132 -27.17 0.58 11.82
C LYS A 132 -26.01 -0.05 11.03
N ARG A 133 -24.91 -0.35 11.72
CA ARG A 133 -23.66 -0.92 11.16
C ARG A 133 -23.56 -2.42 11.41
N TYR A 134 -23.14 -3.17 10.39
CA TYR A 134 -22.74 -4.58 10.51
C TYR A 134 -21.34 -4.79 9.87
N ARG A 135 -20.48 -5.68 10.41
CA ARG A 135 -19.15 -5.96 9.81
C ARG A 135 -18.92 -7.41 9.37
N TYR A 136 -18.94 -7.53 8.05
CA TYR A 136 -18.05 -8.26 7.14
C TYR A 136 -17.84 -9.77 7.18
N TRP A 137 -17.61 -10.27 5.97
CA TRP A 137 -17.33 -11.64 5.58
C TRP A 137 -15.91 -12.07 5.96
N ASN A 138 -15.79 -13.09 6.80
CA ASN A 138 -14.48 -13.61 7.24
C ASN A 138 -13.80 -14.55 6.22
N GLY A 139 -14.38 -14.73 5.03
CA GLY A 139 -13.91 -15.66 4.00
C GLY A 139 -14.57 -17.05 4.03
N ARG A 140 -15.44 -17.36 5.00
CA ARG A 140 -16.23 -18.60 5.06
C ARG A 140 -17.69 -18.41 5.46
N GLU A 141 -17.98 -17.48 6.38
CA GLU A 141 -19.34 -17.15 6.80
C GLU A 141 -19.45 -15.68 7.23
N TRP A 142 -20.68 -15.18 7.32
CA TRP A 142 -20.96 -13.84 7.81
C TRP A 142 -21.04 -13.85 9.34
N ILE A 143 -20.22 -13.03 10.01
CA ILE A 143 -20.22 -12.92 11.47
C ILE A 143 -21.11 -11.75 11.92
N TRP A 144 -21.93 -12.00 12.95
CA TRP A 144 -22.87 -11.05 13.52
C TRP A 144 -22.51 -10.76 14.99
N GLN A 145 -22.62 -9.50 15.42
CA GLN A 145 -22.79 -9.09 16.82
C GLN A 145 -23.93 -8.08 16.91
#